data_AF-A0A3C0TQJ1-F1
#
_entry.id   AF-A0A3C0TQJ1-F1
#
_cell.length_a   1.000
_cell.length_b   1.000
_cell.length_c   1.000
_cell.angle_alpha   90.00
_cell.angle_beta   90.00
_cell.angle_gamma   90.00
#
_symmetry.space_group_name_H-M   'P 1'
#
loop_
_entity.id
_entity.type
_entity.pdbx_description
1 polymer ?
#
loop_
_entity_poly.entity_id
_entity_poly.type
_entity_poly.pdbx_seq_one_letter_code
_entity_poly.pdbx_strand_id
1 'polypeptide(L)'
;MMNPDSEQQFFPNAFFEITIVILFAVEAVLILAVLFPAEIGREINFSAQYSPRPEWYFLFLYELTKYFPGRWTFVGAVLLPGFAFSVLLMAPFLDRGPDISLRKRKAAAITGFGLLTAVLVLTILSLL
;
A
#
# COMPACT_ATOMS: atom_id res chain seq x y z
N MET A 1 12.43 -13.44 24.34
CA MET A 1 13.86 -13.16 24.62
C MET A 1 14.60 -13.56 23.36
N MET A 2 15.15 -12.59 22.62
CA MET A 2 15.99 -12.82 21.44
C MET A 2 17.18 -13.68 21.89
N ASN A 3 17.55 -14.73 21.16
CA ASN A 3 18.75 -15.50 21.51
C ASN A 3 19.97 -14.56 21.34
N PRO A 4 20.79 -14.28 22.37
CA PRO A 4 21.97 -13.42 22.23
C PRO A 4 22.94 -13.91 21.14
N ASP A 5 22.88 -15.20 20.78
CA ASP A 5 23.67 -15.79 19.68
C ASP A 5 23.11 -15.47 18.27
N SER A 6 21.98 -14.76 18.17
CA SER A 6 21.33 -14.39 16.89
C SER A 6 21.50 -12.92 16.50
N GLU A 7 22.27 -12.14 17.26
CA GLU A 7 22.65 -10.79 16.87
C GLU A 7 23.71 -10.85 15.76
N GLN A 8 23.26 -10.88 14.50
CA GLN A 8 24.13 -10.65 13.36
C GLN A 8 24.64 -9.21 13.38
N GLN A 9 25.96 -9.04 13.29
CA GLN A 9 26.56 -7.71 13.11
C GLN A 9 26.07 -7.09 11.80
N PHE A 10 25.67 -5.80 11.86
CA PHE A 10 25.19 -5.07 10.68
C PHE A 10 26.20 -5.11 9.54
N PHE A 11 27.46 -4.77 9.84
CA PHE A 11 28.57 -4.93 8.89
C PHE A 11 29.46 -6.08 9.35
N PRO A 12 29.87 -6.98 8.45
CA PRO A 12 29.63 -6.96 7.00
C PRO A 12 28.34 -7.68 6.55
N ASN A 13 27.71 -8.47 7.43
CA ASN A 13 26.72 -9.47 7.03
C ASN A 13 25.39 -8.86 6.53
N ALA A 14 24.65 -8.18 7.40
CA ALA A 14 23.35 -7.61 7.03
C ALA A 14 23.48 -6.56 5.90
N PHE A 15 24.58 -5.79 5.90
CA PHE A 15 24.89 -4.85 4.83
C PHE A 15 25.00 -5.55 3.47
N PHE A 16 25.71 -6.68 3.40
CA PHE A 16 25.84 -7.45 2.17
C PHE A 16 24.50 -8.06 1.72
N GLU A 17 23.74 -8.63 2.65
CA GLU A 17 22.40 -9.18 2.38
C GLU A 17 21.46 -8.10 1.82
N ILE A 18 21.39 -6.93 2.47
CA ILE A 18 20.56 -5.80 2.03
C ILE A 18 21.02 -5.30 0.65
N THR A 19 22.32 -5.20 0.43
CA THR A 19 22.88 -4.75 -0.86
C THR A 19 22.47 -5.69 -2.00
N ILE A 20 22.54 -7.00 -1.77
CA ILE A 20 22.11 -8.01 -2.75
C ILE A 20 20.60 -7.87 -3.04
N VAL A 21 19.76 -7.74 -2.00
CA VAL A 21 18.31 -7.57 -2.18
C VAL A 21 17.98 -6.31 -2.97
N ILE A 22 18.64 -5.19 -2.67
CA ILE A 22 18.47 -3.94 -3.41
C ILE A 22 18.90 -4.10 -4.87
N LEU A 23 20.05 -4.74 -5.12
CA LEU A 23 20.55 -4.98 -6.47
C LEU A 23 19.55 -5.80 -7.28
N PHE A 24 19.00 -6.88 -6.71
CA PHE A 24 17.96 -7.67 -7.39
C PHE A 24 16.65 -6.90 -7.59
N ALA A 25 16.24 -6.08 -6.62
CA ALA A 25 15.04 -5.25 -6.77
C ALA A 25 15.20 -4.24 -7.90
N VAL A 26 16.35 -3.58 -7.99
CA VAL A 26 16.67 -2.64 -9.07
C VAL A 26 16.73 -3.36 -10.41
N GLU A 27 17.43 -4.48 -10.49
CA GLU A 27 17.52 -5.29 -11.72
C GLU A 27 16.13 -5.73 -12.20
N ALA A 28 15.27 -6.20 -11.30
CA ALA A 28 13.90 -6.57 -11.63
C ALA A 28 13.10 -5.39 -12.20
N VAL A 29 13.24 -4.20 -11.63
CA VAL A 29 12.59 -2.98 -12.14
C VAL A 29 13.14 -2.59 -13.52
N LEU A 30 14.45 -2.70 -13.74
CA LEU A 30 15.07 -2.41 -15.04
C LEU A 30 14.62 -3.39 -16.12
N ILE A 31 14.58 -4.69 -15.80
CA ILE A 31 14.06 -5.72 -16.70
C ILE A 31 12.60 -5.41 -17.05
N LEU A 32 11.76 -5.08 -16.06
CA LEU A 32 10.37 -4.70 -16.31
C LEU A 32 10.26 -3.45 -17.19
N ALA A 33 11.11 -2.45 -16.98
CA ALA A 33 11.11 -1.22 -17.79
C ALA A 33 11.53 -1.46 -19.25
N VAL A 34 12.43 -2.43 -19.50
CA VAL A 34 12.84 -2.81 -20.86
C VAL A 34 11.78 -3.67 -21.54
N LEU A 35 11.18 -4.63 -20.82
CA LEU A 35 10.16 -5.54 -21.37
C LEU A 35 8.80 -4.87 -21.54
N PHE A 36 8.47 -3.93 -20.66
CA PHE A 36 7.21 -3.19 -20.62
C PHE A 36 7.52 -1.68 -20.54
N PRO A 37 7.94 -1.05 -21.64
CA PRO A 37 8.26 0.37 -21.65
C PRO A 37 7.03 1.17 -21.22
N ALA A 38 7.22 2.05 -20.23
CA ALA A 38 6.14 2.88 -19.73
C ALA A 38 5.66 3.84 -20.83
N GLU A 39 4.37 3.78 -21.16
CA GLU A 39 3.73 4.76 -22.05
C GLU A 39 3.82 6.14 -21.38
N ILE A 40 4.27 7.17 -22.13
CA ILE A 40 4.36 8.56 -21.66
C ILE A 40 2.94 9.16 -21.64
N GLY A 41 2.10 8.66 -20.74
CA GLY A 41 0.70 9.07 -20.62
C GLY A 41 -0.07 9.04 -21.94
N ARG A 42 -1.25 9.65 -21.94
CA ARG A 42 -2.04 9.83 -23.17
C ARG A 42 -1.79 11.22 -23.75
N GLU A 43 -1.65 11.32 -25.07
CA GLU A 43 -1.75 12.61 -25.75
C GLU A 43 -3.10 13.29 -25.45
N ILE A 44 -3.03 14.57 -25.08
CA ILE A 44 -4.22 15.31 -24.66
C ILE A 44 -5.04 15.70 -25.91
N ASN A 45 -6.18 15.05 -26.08
CA ASN A 45 -7.19 15.42 -27.08
C ASN A 45 -8.43 15.99 -26.37
N PHE A 46 -8.68 17.29 -26.56
CA PHE A 46 -9.81 18.01 -25.94
C PHE A 46 -11.17 17.66 -26.53
N SER A 47 -11.21 17.04 -27.71
CA SER A 47 -12.46 16.67 -28.40
C SER A 47 -12.86 15.21 -28.16
N ALA A 48 -11.99 14.39 -27.55
CA ALA A 48 -12.27 12.99 -27.28
C ALA A 48 -12.98 12.79 -25.93
N GLN A 49 -14.08 12.04 -25.91
CA GLN A 49 -14.72 11.64 -24.67
C GLN A 49 -13.79 10.69 -23.90
N TYR A 50 -13.47 11.05 -22.65
CA TYR A 50 -12.49 10.33 -21.83
C TYR A 50 -12.99 10.24 -20.39
N SER A 51 -12.86 9.05 -19.81
CA SER A 51 -13.05 8.84 -18.38
C SER A 51 -11.68 8.79 -17.72
N PRO A 52 -11.23 9.87 -17.02
CA PRO A 52 -9.95 9.88 -16.35
C PRO A 52 -9.93 8.84 -15.23
N ARG A 53 -9.04 7.85 -15.38
CA ARG A 53 -8.70 6.90 -14.32
C ARG A 53 -7.31 7.28 -13.81
N PRO A 54 -7.10 7.35 -12.49
CA PRO A 54 -5.78 7.62 -11.93
C PRO A 54 -4.88 6.38 -12.01
N GLU A 55 -3.64 6.52 -11.56
CA GLU A 55 -2.67 5.44 -11.48
C GLU A 55 -3.14 4.33 -10.51
N TRP A 56 -2.59 3.13 -10.69
CA TRP A 56 -3.03 1.90 -10.01
C TRP A 56 -3.07 2.02 -8.47
N TYR A 57 -2.13 2.78 -7.89
CA TYR A 57 -2.03 3.00 -6.45
C TYR A 57 -3.14 3.91 -5.88
N PHE A 58 -3.91 4.59 -6.74
CA PHE A 58 -5.08 5.39 -6.37
C PHE A 58 -6.42 4.77 -6.78
N LEU A 59 -6.43 3.61 -7.43
CA LEU A 59 -7.67 3.00 -7.94
C LEU A 59 -8.67 2.65 -6.84
N PHE A 60 -8.21 2.20 -5.67
CA PHE A 60 -9.09 1.94 -4.53
C PHE A 60 -9.81 3.21 -4.06
N LEU A 61 -9.10 4.34 -4.08
CA LEU A 61 -9.64 5.63 -3.64
C LEU A 61 -10.63 6.15 -4.69
N TYR A 62 -10.27 6.07 -5.97
CA TYR A 62 -11.15 6.40 -7.07
C TYR A 62 -12.48 5.64 -6.98
N GLU A 63 -12.43 4.32 -6.78
CA GLU A 63 -13.63 3.50 -6.63
C GLU A 63 -14.42 3.88 -5.37
N LEU A 64 -13.72 4.09 -4.24
CA LEU A 64 -14.36 4.53 -3.01
C LEU A 64 -15.15 5.84 -3.20
N THR A 65 -14.60 6.82 -3.94
CA THR A 65 -15.28 8.10 -4.16
C THR A 65 -16.58 7.98 -4.95
N LYS A 66 -16.74 6.95 -5.78
CA LYS A 66 -17.99 6.72 -6.54
C LYS A 66 -19.18 6.44 -5.63
N TYR A 67 -18.95 5.83 -4.47
CA TYR A 67 -19.99 5.60 -3.46
C TYR A 67 -20.40 6.88 -2.70
N PHE A 68 -19.65 7.97 -2.86
CA PHE A 68 -19.90 9.25 -2.20
C PHE A 68 -20.00 10.41 -3.22
N PRO A 69 -21.06 10.48 -4.04
CA PRO A 69 -21.17 11.51 -5.07
C PRO A 69 -21.50 12.91 -4.52
N GLY A 70 -21.07 13.94 -5.25
CA GLY A 70 -21.40 15.34 -4.99
C GLY A 70 -20.76 15.87 -3.70
N ARG A 71 -21.58 16.47 -2.82
CA ARG A 71 -21.08 17.05 -1.55
C ARG A 71 -20.40 16.03 -0.63
N TRP A 72 -20.69 14.74 -0.81
CA TRP A 72 -20.16 13.66 0.02
C TRP A 72 -18.78 13.18 -0.45
N THR A 73 -18.30 13.59 -1.62
CA THR A 73 -17.03 13.11 -2.17
C THR A 73 -15.85 13.33 -1.23
N PHE A 74 -15.86 14.42 -0.46
CA PHE A 74 -14.86 14.67 0.58
C PHE A 74 -14.78 13.55 1.63
N VAL A 75 -15.90 12.88 1.94
CA VAL A 75 -15.93 11.77 2.89
C VAL A 75 -15.19 10.55 2.35
N GLY A 76 -15.49 10.16 1.11
CA GLY A 76 -14.80 9.04 0.45
C GLY A 76 -13.34 9.35 0.11
N ALA A 77 -13.04 10.59 -0.27
CA ALA A 77 -11.72 11.00 -0.72
C ALA A 77 -10.74 11.29 0.42
N VAL A 78 -11.23 11.82 1.55
CA VAL A 78 -10.37 12.36 2.62
C VAL A 78 -10.70 11.75 3.97
N LEU A 79 -11.95 11.83 4.43
CA LEU A 79 -12.27 11.44 5.81
C LEU A 79 -12.10 9.94 6.06
N LEU A 80 -12.62 9.08 5.18
CA LEU A 80 -12.51 7.63 5.34
C LEU A 80 -11.05 7.13 5.23
N PRO A 81 -10.28 7.46 4.19
CA PRO A 81 -8.87 7.09 4.11
C PRO A 81 -8.05 7.69 5.26
N GLY A 82 -8.29 8.97 5.59
CA GLY A 82 -7.63 9.66 6.68
C GLY A 82 -7.91 9.03 8.04
N PHE A 83 -9.15 8.60 8.28
CA PHE A 83 -9.50 7.85 9.48
C PHE A 83 -8.82 6.47 9.53
N ALA A 84 -8.85 5.70 8.43
CA ALA A 84 -8.16 4.42 8.35
C ALA A 84 -6.66 4.55 8.61
N PHE A 85 -6.02 5.57 8.02
CA PHE A 85 -4.62 5.89 8.28
C PHE A 85 -4.38 6.32 9.73
N SER A 86 -5.28 7.11 10.31
CA SER A 86 -5.19 7.53 11.72
C SER A 86 -5.27 6.34 12.66
N VAL A 87 -6.14 5.36 12.38
CA VAL A 87 -6.23 4.11 13.15
C VAL A 87 -4.90 3.34 13.09
N LEU A 88 -4.27 3.24 11.91
CA LEU A 88 -2.96 2.61 11.75
C LEU A 88 -1.87 3.39 12.49
N LEU A 89 -1.87 4.72 12.41
CA LEU A 89 -0.91 5.57 13.14
C LEU A 89 -1.09 5.45 14.65
N MET A 90 -2.32 5.23 15.12
CA MET A 90 -2.65 5.02 16.53
C MET A 90 -2.45 3.57 16.98
N ALA A 91 -2.06 2.64 16.09
CA ALA A 91 -1.81 1.24 16.43
C ALA A 91 -0.92 1.02 17.68
N PRO A 92 0.22 1.72 17.88
CA PRO A 92 1.03 1.53 19.09
C PRO A 92 0.32 1.93 20.40
N PHE A 93 -0.70 2.80 20.33
CA PHE A 93 -1.47 3.22 21.51
C PHE A 93 -2.72 2.35 21.73
N LEU A 94 -3.31 1.85 20.65
CA LEU A 94 -4.49 0.98 20.69
C LEU A 94 -4.12 -0.47 21.07
N ASP A 95 -2.91 -0.90 20.75
CA ASP A 95 -2.42 -2.25 21.01
C ASP A 95 -1.07 -2.22 21.73
N ARG A 96 -1.14 -1.96 23.04
CA ARG A 96 0.01 -1.83 23.97
C ARG A 96 0.45 -3.16 24.60
N GLY A 97 -0.01 -4.29 24.07
CA GLY A 97 0.31 -5.61 24.63
C GLY A 97 1.81 -5.92 24.54
N PRO A 98 2.38 -6.67 25.51
CA PRO A 98 3.79 -7.09 25.47
C PRO A 98 4.05 -8.17 24.41
N ASP A 99 2.99 -8.80 23.91
CA ASP A 99 3.09 -9.84 22.90
C ASP A 99 3.37 -9.23 21.51
N ILE A 100 4.43 -9.70 20.86
CA ILE A 100 4.82 -9.26 19.51
C ILE A 100 4.12 -10.13 18.44
N SER A 101 3.66 -11.32 18.82
CA SER A 101 3.07 -12.29 17.89
C SER A 101 1.71 -11.82 17.35
N LEU A 102 1.58 -11.73 16.02
CA LEU A 102 0.31 -11.42 15.34
C LEU A 102 -0.84 -12.36 15.73
N ARG A 103 -0.54 -13.63 16.04
CA ARG A 103 -1.56 -14.62 16.45
C ARG A 103 -2.24 -14.28 17.77
N LYS A 104 -1.52 -13.59 18.67
CA LYS A 104 -2.04 -13.14 19.96
C LYS A 104 -2.69 -11.76 19.85
N ARG A 105 -2.26 -10.95 18.89
CA ARG A 105 -2.80 -9.61 18.59
C ARG A 105 -3.95 -9.66 17.57
N LYS A 106 -4.97 -10.50 17.84
CA LYS A 106 -6.05 -10.80 16.89
C LYS A 106 -6.78 -9.56 16.40
N ALA A 107 -7.09 -8.61 17.28
CA ALA A 107 -7.80 -7.38 16.90
C ALA A 107 -6.98 -6.55 15.90
N ALA A 108 -5.72 -6.25 16.21
CA ALA A 108 -4.84 -5.50 15.31
C ALA A 108 -4.60 -6.23 13.99
N ALA A 109 -4.43 -7.55 14.03
CA ALA A 109 -4.31 -8.36 12.82
C ALA A 109 -5.58 -8.28 11.95
N ILE A 110 -6.76 -8.47 12.54
CA ILE A 110 -8.04 -8.40 11.81
C ILE A 110 -8.23 -7.00 11.22
N THR A 111 -7.94 -5.93 11.97
CA THR A 111 -8.04 -4.56 11.46
C THR A 111 -7.06 -4.32 10.31
N GLY A 112 -5.79 -4.69 10.45
CA GLY A 112 -4.78 -4.51 9.42
C GLY A 112 -5.10 -5.29 8.14
N PHE A 113 -5.42 -6.58 8.26
CA PHE A 113 -5.83 -7.41 7.12
C PHE A 113 -7.16 -6.95 6.52
N GLY A 114 -8.10 -6.48 7.33
CA GLY A 114 -9.36 -5.91 6.85
C GLY A 114 -9.15 -4.67 6.00
N LEU A 115 -8.32 -3.73 6.46
CA LEU A 115 -7.95 -2.53 5.69
C LEU A 115 -7.23 -2.89 4.38
N LEU A 116 -6.28 -3.82 4.43
CA LEU A 116 -5.57 -4.29 3.24
C LEU A 116 -6.53 -4.97 2.25
N THR A 117 -7.44 -5.81 2.74
CA THR A 117 -8.46 -6.47 1.92
C THR A 117 -9.40 -5.44 1.28
N ALA A 118 -9.81 -4.41 2.02
CA ALA A 118 -10.65 -3.34 1.48
C ALA A 118 -9.95 -2.60 0.33
N VAL A 119 -8.66 -2.25 0.48
CA VAL A 119 -7.87 -1.63 -0.59
C VAL A 119 -7.78 -2.55 -1.82
N LEU A 120 -7.51 -3.84 -1.63
CA LEU A 120 -7.43 -4.80 -2.73
C LEU A 120 -8.77 -4.97 -3.45
N VAL A 121 -9.86 -5.16 -2.70
CA VAL A 121 -11.21 -5.34 -3.26
C VAL A 121 -11.63 -4.09 -4.04
N LEU A 122 -11.47 -2.89 -3.46
CA LEU A 122 -11.80 -1.65 -4.15
C LEU A 122 -10.92 -1.42 -5.40
N THR A 123 -9.65 -1.79 -5.34
CA THR A 123 -8.76 -1.72 -6.52
C THR A 123 -9.25 -2.66 -7.63
N ILE A 124 -9.63 -3.89 -7.29
CA ILE A 124 -10.16 -4.86 -8.26
C ILE A 124 -11.50 -4.38 -8.82
N LEU A 125 -12.42 -3.91 -7.98
CA LEU A 125 -13.71 -3.38 -8.41
C LEU A 125 -13.55 -2.19 -9.38
N SER A 126 -12.53 -1.36 -9.18
CA SER A 126 -12.20 -0.24 -10.07
C SER A 126 -11.84 -0.69 -11.49
N LEU A 127 -11.29 -1.91 -11.63
CA LEU A 127 -10.85 -2.48 -12.91
C LEU A 127 -11.98 -3.22 -13.66
N LEU A 128 -13.06 -3.55 -12.97
CA LEU A 128 -14.27 -4.16 -13.55
C LEU A 128 -15.18 -3.10 -14.18
#